data_AF-A0AAW8VHZ6-F1
#
_entry.id   AF-A0AAW8VHZ6-F1
#
_cell.length_a   1.000
_cell.length_b   1.000
_cell.length_c   1.000
_cell.angle_alpha   90.00
_cell.angle_beta   90.00
_cell.angle_gamma   90.00
#
_symmetry.space_group_name_H-M   'P 1'
#
loop_
_entity.id
_entity.type
_entity.pdbx_description
1 polymer ?
#
loop_
_entity_poly.entity_id
_entity_poly.type
_entity_poly.pdbx_seq_one_letter_code
_entity_poly.pdbx_strand_id
1 'polypeptide(L)'
;MNTNTLPATILAAKEKFELACKDASALQIVSNFGAAFTAVNVIALLREAMTDEVMDKVFMPLMNTKIGFLTDRNGRARSGGRAPLPLYTRDIVRDCIIDAVTIGLLPTGNQFNIIAERMYPTKEGYTSLLRKLGVKYFIDTSYDKGQTQNFAEIPCKINYEYNGEKNGFSIIATVKKDDYSSHDQLRGKAERKAKKALYEYITGCDFGDADEQSSVPIVDAVAEEIKEEANAAPTIGVIDGQPIQAQQGQTAQSEPANPPQAREGRGSNNAKPLF
;
A
#
# COMPACT_ATOMS: atom_id res chain seq x y z
N MET A 1 -31.56 -21.39 -18.54
CA MET A 1 -30.32 -20.72 -19.01
C MET A 1 -30.61 -19.23 -19.06
N ASN A 2 -30.27 -18.47 -18.02
CA ASN A 2 -30.41 -17.01 -18.05
C ASN A 2 -29.16 -16.44 -18.70
N THR A 3 -29.23 -16.18 -20.01
CA THR A 3 -28.28 -15.28 -20.66
C THR A 3 -28.62 -13.87 -20.20
N ASN A 4 -28.02 -13.46 -19.08
CA ASN A 4 -28.08 -12.09 -18.60
C ASN A 4 -27.23 -11.23 -19.55
N THR A 5 -27.73 -11.01 -20.77
CA THR A 5 -27.12 -10.12 -21.74
C THR A 5 -27.25 -8.71 -21.20
N LEU A 6 -26.10 -8.07 -20.97
CA LEU A 6 -26.03 -6.68 -20.56
C LEU A 6 -26.83 -5.83 -21.57
N PRO A 7 -27.59 -4.81 -21.10
CA PRO A 7 -28.27 -3.87 -21.97
C PRO A 7 -27.32 -3.31 -23.04
N ALA A 8 -27.83 -3.10 -24.26
CA ALA A 8 -27.03 -2.58 -25.38
C ALA A 8 -26.34 -1.25 -25.04
N THR A 9 -26.96 -0.42 -24.20
CA THR A 9 -26.37 0.83 -23.69
C THR A 9 -25.12 0.58 -22.86
N ILE A 10 -25.13 -0.43 -21.98
CA ILE A 10 -23.99 -0.80 -21.14
C ILE A 10 -22.87 -1.44 -21.99
N LEU A 11 -23.22 -2.25 -23.00
CA LEU A 11 -22.23 -2.83 -23.91
C LEU A 11 -21.50 -1.75 -24.72
N ALA A 12 -22.24 -0.80 -25.29
CA ALA A 12 -21.63 0.33 -26.02
C ALA A 12 -20.76 1.21 -25.11
N ALA A 13 -21.20 1.44 -23.86
CA ALA A 13 -20.40 2.16 -22.86
C ALA A 13 -19.12 1.41 -22.51
N LYS A 14 -19.18 0.08 -22.36
CA LYS A 14 -18.02 -0.77 -22.10
C LYS A 14 -16.99 -0.63 -23.22
N GLU A 15 -17.40 -0.74 -24.47
CA GLU A 15 -16.49 -0.61 -25.63
C GLU A 15 -15.81 0.76 -25.67
N LYS A 16 -16.57 1.84 -25.46
CA LYS A 16 -16.01 3.20 -25.37
C LYS A 16 -15.05 3.37 -24.20
N PHE A 17 -15.40 2.83 -23.04
CA PHE A 17 -14.56 2.91 -21.85
C PHE A 17 -13.25 2.14 -22.04
N GLU A 18 -13.31 0.94 -22.63
CA GLU A 18 -12.11 0.14 -22.96
C GLU A 18 -11.19 0.84 -23.96
N LEU A 19 -11.76 1.52 -24.97
CA LEU A 19 -10.99 2.33 -25.91
C LEU A 19 -10.30 3.50 -25.19
N ALA A 20 -11.04 4.25 -24.38
CA ALA A 20 -10.49 5.36 -23.63
C ALA A 20 -9.42 4.94 -22.62
N CYS A 21 -9.53 3.75 -22.01
CA CYS A 21 -8.49 3.18 -21.15
C CYS A 21 -7.20 2.89 -21.93
N LYS A 22 -7.30 2.40 -23.17
CA LYS A 22 -6.13 2.16 -24.02
C LYS A 22 -5.44 3.47 -24.38
N ASP A 23 -6.21 4.47 -24.79
CA ASP A 23 -5.68 5.79 -25.13
C ASP A 23 -5.05 6.46 -23.90
N ALA A 24 -5.66 6.31 -22.72
CA ALA A 24 -5.10 6.79 -21.46
C ALA A 24 -3.72 6.17 -21.16
N SER A 25 -3.57 4.85 -21.36
CA SER A 25 -2.29 4.17 -21.11
C SER A 25 -1.17 4.63 -22.06
N ALA A 26 -1.51 5.17 -23.23
CA ALA A 26 -0.55 5.70 -24.20
C ALA A 26 -0.07 7.14 -23.87
N LEU A 27 -0.68 7.82 -22.89
CA LEU A 27 -0.30 9.19 -22.49
C LEU A 27 1.07 9.28 -21.79
N GLN A 28 1.66 8.16 -21.37
CA GLN A 28 2.79 8.15 -20.42
C GLN A 28 4.16 8.63 -20.97
N ILE A 29 4.31 9.02 -22.24
CA ILE A 29 5.67 9.13 -22.85
C ILE A 29 6.01 10.47 -23.53
N VAL A 30 5.14 11.47 -23.64
CA VAL A 30 5.49 12.65 -24.47
C VAL A 30 5.32 13.99 -23.75
N SER A 31 6.46 14.63 -23.47
CA SER A 31 6.58 16.05 -23.20
C SER A 31 6.17 16.87 -24.43
N ASN A 32 4.95 17.41 -24.45
CA ASN A 32 4.57 18.63 -25.16
C ASN A 32 3.07 18.90 -25.01
N PHE A 33 2.65 20.15 -25.24
CA PHE A 33 1.25 20.62 -25.22
C PHE A 33 0.20 19.68 -25.86
N GLY A 34 0.58 18.83 -26.82
CA GLY A 34 -0.30 17.80 -27.41
C GLY A 34 -0.78 16.72 -26.42
N ALA A 35 -0.02 16.44 -25.35
CA ALA A 35 -0.44 15.55 -24.28
C ALA A 35 -1.65 16.09 -23.51
N ALA A 36 -1.73 17.41 -23.31
CA ALA A 36 -2.88 18.04 -22.65
C ALA A 36 -4.15 17.91 -23.50
N PHE A 37 -4.09 18.14 -24.82
CA PHE A 37 -5.24 17.93 -25.72
C PHE A 37 -5.66 16.47 -25.77
N THR A 38 -4.70 15.54 -25.78
CA THR A 38 -4.99 14.11 -25.75
C THR A 38 -5.65 13.71 -24.44
N ALA A 39 -5.17 14.23 -23.30
CA ALA A 39 -5.77 14.01 -21.99
C ALA A 39 -7.20 14.56 -21.93
N VAL A 40 -7.46 15.76 -22.46
CA VAL A 40 -8.81 16.35 -22.53
C VAL A 40 -9.74 15.47 -23.36
N ASN A 41 -9.29 14.97 -24.51
CA ASN A 41 -10.08 14.07 -25.35
C ASN A 41 -10.40 12.75 -24.64
N VAL A 42 -9.41 12.15 -23.96
CA VAL A 42 -9.60 10.92 -23.18
C VAL A 42 -10.61 11.15 -22.06
N ILE A 43 -10.49 12.25 -21.32
CA ILE A 43 -11.44 12.62 -20.26
C ILE A 43 -12.85 12.81 -20.83
N ALA A 44 -12.99 13.50 -21.97
CA ALA A 44 -14.27 13.71 -22.63
C ALA A 44 -14.92 12.37 -23.03
N LEU A 45 -14.16 11.47 -23.66
CA LEU A 45 -14.63 10.14 -24.04
C LEU A 45 -15.05 9.30 -22.83
N LEU A 46 -14.28 9.37 -21.73
CA LEU A 46 -14.64 8.69 -20.48
C LEU A 46 -15.94 9.25 -19.90
N ARG A 47 -16.12 10.57 -19.87
CA ARG A 47 -17.37 11.20 -19.41
C ARG A 47 -18.58 10.79 -20.25
N GLU A 48 -18.43 10.73 -21.57
CA GLU A 48 -19.48 10.26 -22.48
C GLU A 48 -19.81 8.78 -22.29
N ALA A 49 -18.80 7.94 -22.02
CA ALA A 49 -19.02 6.52 -21.75
C ALA A 49 -19.70 6.30 -20.39
N MET A 50 -19.38 7.14 -19.39
CA MET A 50 -19.86 7.03 -18.02
C MET A 50 -21.18 7.79 -17.80
N THR A 51 -22.17 7.45 -18.62
CA THR A 51 -23.55 7.97 -18.49
C THR A 51 -24.13 7.72 -17.10
N ASP A 52 -25.20 8.43 -16.76
CA ASP A 52 -25.93 8.26 -15.51
C ASP A 52 -26.37 6.81 -15.25
N GLU A 53 -26.88 6.14 -16.29
CA GLU A 53 -27.28 4.73 -16.21
C GLU A 53 -26.09 3.82 -15.91
N VAL A 54 -24.95 4.05 -16.59
CA VAL A 54 -23.74 3.26 -16.41
C VAL A 54 -23.19 3.46 -15.00
N MET A 55 -23.16 4.69 -14.52
CA MET A 55 -22.75 4.98 -13.16
C MET A 55 -23.61 4.22 -12.15
N ASP A 56 -24.93 4.32 -12.25
CA ASP A 56 -25.85 3.69 -11.29
C ASP A 56 -25.78 2.16 -11.28
N LYS A 57 -25.63 1.55 -12.46
CA LYS A 57 -25.69 0.08 -12.61
C LYS A 57 -24.34 -0.60 -12.48
N VAL A 58 -23.24 0.10 -12.75
CA VAL A 58 -21.89 -0.50 -12.85
C VAL A 58 -20.98 0.01 -11.75
N PHE A 59 -20.83 1.33 -11.61
CA PHE A 59 -19.77 1.91 -10.77
C PHE A 59 -20.22 2.26 -9.35
N MET A 60 -21.41 2.84 -9.18
CA MET A 60 -21.96 3.15 -7.86
C MET A 60 -22.11 1.90 -6.97
N PRO A 61 -22.50 0.71 -7.48
CA PRO A 61 -22.53 -0.52 -6.69
C PRO A 61 -21.16 -0.99 -6.19
N LEU A 62 -20.06 -0.51 -6.78
CA LEU A 62 -18.69 -0.83 -6.34
C LEU A 62 -18.24 0.02 -5.14
N MET A 63 -18.86 1.19 -4.93
CA MET A 63 -18.51 2.11 -3.86
C MET A 63 -18.71 1.46 -2.47
N ASN A 64 -17.69 1.57 -1.62
CA ASN A 64 -17.65 0.98 -0.27
C ASN A 64 -17.77 -0.56 -0.26
N THR A 65 -17.34 -1.23 -1.33
CA THR A 65 -17.24 -2.69 -1.40
C THR A 65 -15.79 -3.17 -1.43
N LYS A 66 -15.54 -4.42 -1.01
CA LYS A 66 -14.20 -5.03 -1.09
C LYS A 66 -13.69 -5.24 -2.51
N ILE A 67 -14.62 -5.46 -3.46
CA ILE A 67 -14.30 -5.70 -4.87
C ILE A 67 -14.03 -4.37 -5.59
N GLY A 68 -14.72 -3.30 -5.19
CA GLY A 68 -14.61 -1.97 -5.78
C GLY A 68 -13.51 -1.12 -5.15
N PHE A 69 -13.94 0.00 -4.58
CA PHE A 69 -13.10 1.01 -3.90
C PHE A 69 -13.77 1.47 -2.60
N LEU A 70 -12.97 1.92 -1.64
CA LEU A 70 -13.46 2.44 -0.37
C LEU A 70 -13.51 3.97 -0.37
N THR A 71 -14.39 4.51 0.48
CA THR A 71 -14.53 5.94 0.67
C THR A 71 -14.55 6.32 2.15
N ASP A 72 -14.20 7.56 2.46
CA ASP A 72 -14.36 8.14 3.82
C ASP A 72 -15.82 8.49 4.15
N ARG A 73 -16.72 8.51 3.15
CA ARG A 73 -18.18 8.66 3.32
C ARG A 73 -18.90 7.32 3.08
N ASN A 74 -18.82 6.44 4.08
CA ASN A 74 -19.28 5.05 3.99
C ASN A 74 -20.63 4.75 4.65
N GLY A 75 -21.40 5.78 5.00
CA GLY A 75 -22.71 5.64 5.65
C GLY A 75 -22.66 5.18 7.11
N ARG A 76 -21.47 4.98 7.69
CA ARG A 76 -21.32 4.65 9.12
C ARG A 76 -21.35 5.90 9.99
N ALA A 77 -21.81 5.75 11.22
CA ALA A 77 -21.78 6.82 12.21
C ALA A 77 -20.34 7.28 12.45
N ARG A 78 -20.15 8.59 12.55
CA ARG A 78 -18.83 9.18 12.84
C ARG A 78 -18.54 9.11 14.34
N SER A 79 -17.26 9.28 14.69
CA SER A 79 -16.83 9.36 16.09
C SER A 79 -17.67 10.37 16.88
N GLY A 80 -17.97 10.03 18.13
CA GLY A 80 -18.82 10.84 19.00
C GLY A 80 -20.32 10.79 18.66
N GLY A 81 -20.81 9.74 18.01
CA GLY A 81 -22.23 9.54 17.72
C GLY A 81 -22.81 10.50 16.68
N ARG A 82 -21.95 11.19 15.93
CA ARG A 82 -22.37 12.14 14.89
C ARG A 82 -22.98 11.37 13.71
N ALA A 83 -24.02 11.96 13.13
CA ALA A 83 -24.69 11.40 11.95
C ALA A 83 -23.67 11.08 10.83
N PRO A 84 -23.89 9.96 10.10
CA PRO A 84 -23.11 9.64 8.92
C PRO A 84 -23.11 10.81 7.93
N LEU A 85 -21.97 11.01 7.27
CA LEU A 85 -21.96 11.88 6.09
C LEU A 85 -22.73 11.17 4.96
N PRO A 86 -23.45 11.93 4.11
CA PRO A 86 -24.05 11.37 2.91
C PRO A 86 -22.96 10.73 2.05
N LEU A 87 -23.30 9.64 1.38
CA LEU A 87 -22.42 8.99 0.41
C LEU A 87 -22.02 9.98 -0.69
N TYR A 88 -20.87 9.75 -1.34
CA TYR A 88 -20.48 10.55 -2.48
C TYR A 88 -21.50 10.45 -3.61
N THR A 89 -21.71 11.58 -4.29
CA THR A 89 -22.62 11.66 -5.44
C THR A 89 -22.03 10.97 -6.66
N ARG A 90 -22.89 10.70 -7.63
CA ARG A 90 -22.49 10.15 -8.92
C ARG A 90 -21.37 10.94 -9.58
N ASP A 91 -21.46 12.27 -9.57
CA ASP A 91 -20.50 13.14 -10.25
C ASP A 91 -19.11 13.06 -9.62
N ILE A 92 -19.04 13.06 -8.29
CA ILE A 92 -17.76 12.91 -7.55
C ILE A 92 -17.14 11.55 -7.84
N VAL A 93 -17.94 10.48 -7.79
CA VAL A 93 -17.47 9.12 -8.07
C VAL A 93 -17.00 9.00 -9.53
N ARG A 94 -17.73 9.60 -10.47
CA ARG A 94 -17.38 9.62 -11.90
C ARG A 94 -16.02 10.28 -12.10
N ASP A 95 -15.82 11.46 -11.52
CA ASP A 95 -14.58 12.22 -11.64
C ASP A 95 -13.39 11.44 -11.05
N CYS A 96 -13.55 10.86 -9.86
CA CYS A 96 -12.50 10.06 -9.25
C CYS A 96 -12.13 8.79 -10.06
N ILE A 97 -13.11 8.14 -10.69
CA ILE A 97 -12.84 6.99 -11.57
C ILE A 97 -12.08 7.44 -12.82
N ILE A 98 -12.44 8.59 -13.40
CA ILE A 98 -11.73 9.14 -14.55
C ILE A 98 -10.27 9.43 -14.19
N ASP A 99 -10.02 10.07 -13.04
CA ASP A 99 -8.67 10.33 -12.55
C ASP A 99 -7.88 9.03 -12.38
N ALA A 100 -8.49 8.02 -11.74
CA ALA A 100 -7.89 6.70 -11.53
C ALA A 100 -7.51 6.03 -12.86
N VAL A 101 -8.45 5.98 -13.81
CA VAL A 101 -8.26 5.32 -15.11
C VAL A 101 -7.20 6.02 -15.94
N THR A 102 -7.15 7.35 -15.89
CA THR A 102 -6.18 8.16 -16.63
C THR A 102 -4.74 7.79 -16.25
N ILE A 103 -4.50 7.42 -15.00
CA ILE A 103 -3.17 6.98 -14.52
C ILE A 103 -2.99 5.45 -14.57
N GLY A 104 -3.98 4.72 -15.09
CA GLY A 104 -3.92 3.27 -15.26
C GLY A 104 -4.39 2.45 -14.06
N LEU A 105 -5.14 3.03 -13.11
CA LEU A 105 -5.82 2.28 -12.07
C LEU A 105 -7.21 1.80 -12.53
N LEU A 106 -7.76 0.82 -11.82
CA LEU A 106 -9.07 0.25 -12.11
C LEU A 106 -10.07 0.53 -10.97
N PRO A 107 -11.38 0.68 -11.27
CA PRO A 107 -12.45 0.81 -10.27
C PRO A 107 -12.73 -0.48 -9.48
N THR A 108 -11.94 -1.53 -9.73
CA THR A 108 -12.02 -2.82 -9.06
C THR A 108 -10.67 -3.25 -8.52
N GLY A 109 -10.68 -4.16 -7.54
CA GLY A 109 -9.48 -4.67 -6.89
C GLY A 109 -8.90 -3.71 -5.86
N ASN A 110 -9.72 -2.80 -5.32
CA ASN A 110 -9.33 -1.82 -4.30
C ASN A 110 -8.10 -0.99 -4.74
N GLN A 111 -8.00 -0.60 -6.02
CA GLN A 111 -6.79 0.06 -6.54
C GLN A 111 -6.72 1.56 -6.21
N PHE A 112 -7.85 2.20 -5.95
CA PHE A 112 -7.91 3.56 -5.43
C PHE A 112 -8.99 3.66 -4.36
N ASN A 113 -8.95 4.72 -3.58
CA ASN A 113 -10.00 5.14 -2.65
C ASN A 113 -10.40 6.59 -2.94
N ILE A 114 -11.60 6.97 -2.51
CA ILE A 114 -12.07 8.36 -2.55
C ILE A 114 -12.04 8.92 -1.14
N ILE A 115 -11.23 9.95 -0.93
CA ILE A 115 -11.08 10.62 0.38
C ILE A 115 -11.22 12.11 0.13
N ALA A 116 -12.07 12.79 0.89
CA ALA A 116 -12.33 14.21 0.71
C ALA A 116 -12.55 14.61 -0.77
N GLU A 117 -13.38 13.84 -1.49
CA GLU A 117 -13.75 14.08 -2.90
C GLU A 117 -12.61 13.92 -3.92
N ARG A 118 -11.46 13.37 -3.50
CA ARG A 118 -10.30 13.13 -4.36
C ARG A 118 -9.96 11.65 -4.46
N MET A 119 -9.43 11.25 -5.61
CA MET A 119 -8.92 9.91 -5.86
C MET A 119 -7.51 9.76 -5.28
N TYR A 120 -7.30 8.70 -4.49
CA TYR A 120 -5.99 8.34 -3.96
C TYR A 120 -5.64 6.88 -4.27
N PRO A 121 -4.48 6.59 -4.87
CA PRO A 121 -4.04 5.21 -5.09
C PRO A 121 -3.82 4.47 -3.76
N THR A 122 -4.26 3.22 -3.70
CA THR A 122 -4.04 2.34 -2.55
C THR A 122 -2.72 1.58 -2.68
N LYS A 123 -2.43 0.73 -1.70
CA LYS A 123 -1.35 -0.26 -1.79
C LYS A 123 -1.50 -1.16 -3.02
N GLU A 124 -2.70 -1.66 -3.26
CA GLU A 124 -3.02 -2.51 -4.41
C GLU A 124 -2.92 -1.73 -5.72
N GLY A 125 -3.28 -0.45 -5.70
CA GLY A 125 -3.11 0.48 -6.82
C GLY A 125 -1.66 0.63 -7.24
N TYR A 126 -0.78 1.06 -6.34
CA TYR A 126 0.65 1.15 -6.66
C TYR A 126 1.25 -0.20 -7.05
N THR A 127 0.78 -1.31 -6.47
CA THR A 127 1.18 -2.66 -6.89
C THR A 127 0.78 -2.95 -8.33
N SER A 128 -0.41 -2.51 -8.76
CA SER A 128 -0.88 -2.61 -10.15
C SER A 128 -0.03 -1.77 -11.09
N LEU A 129 0.25 -0.52 -10.72
CA LEU A 129 1.04 0.42 -11.52
C LEU A 129 2.49 -0.05 -11.71
N LEU A 130 3.18 -0.39 -10.62
CA LEU A 130 4.56 -0.90 -10.67
C LEU A 130 4.68 -2.18 -11.51
N ARG A 131 3.68 -3.07 -11.42
CA ARG A 131 3.63 -4.28 -12.24
C ARG A 131 3.45 -3.98 -13.72
N LYS A 132 2.63 -2.99 -14.07
CA LYS A 132 2.45 -2.54 -15.47
C LYS A 132 3.74 -1.96 -16.05
N LEU A 133 4.54 -1.29 -15.22
CA LEU A 133 5.88 -0.82 -15.59
C LEU A 133 6.93 -1.96 -15.66
N GLY A 134 6.57 -3.19 -15.26
CA GLY A 134 7.52 -4.31 -15.25
C GLY A 134 8.53 -4.25 -14.09
N VAL A 135 8.27 -3.45 -13.06
CA VAL A 135 9.14 -3.31 -11.89
C VAL A 135 8.97 -4.52 -10.98
N LYS A 136 10.05 -5.25 -10.72
CA LYS A 136 10.08 -6.25 -9.63
C LYS A 136 10.66 -5.58 -8.40
N TYR A 137 10.07 -5.79 -7.24
CA TYR A 137 10.55 -5.13 -6.02
C TYR A 137 10.33 -5.98 -4.78
N PHE A 138 11.10 -5.67 -3.75
CA PHE A 138 10.98 -6.17 -2.40
C PHE A 138 11.06 -4.99 -1.43
N ILE A 139 10.07 -4.88 -0.54
CA ILE A 139 10.01 -3.82 0.48
C ILE A 139 10.09 -4.49 1.84
N ASP A 140 11.17 -4.23 2.57
CA ASP A 140 11.31 -4.61 3.96
C ASP A 140 10.87 -3.46 4.86
N THR A 141 9.87 -3.70 5.70
CA THR A 141 9.32 -2.70 6.63
C THR A 141 9.78 -3.04 8.04
N SER A 142 10.54 -2.16 8.68
CA SER A 142 11.00 -2.40 10.05
C SER A 142 9.93 -2.06 11.10
N TYR A 143 10.27 -2.23 12.37
CA TYR A 143 9.45 -1.74 13.48
C TYR A 143 9.42 -0.21 13.51
N ASP A 144 8.38 0.33 14.14
CA ASP A 144 8.25 1.74 14.44
C ASP A 144 9.40 2.22 15.34
N LYS A 145 10.12 3.25 14.89
CA LYS A 145 11.21 3.91 15.64
C LYS A 145 10.82 5.31 16.12
N GLY A 146 9.59 5.75 15.82
CA GLY A 146 9.11 7.08 16.14
C GLY A 146 9.07 7.30 17.65
N GLN A 147 9.68 8.41 18.09
CA GLN A 147 9.68 8.80 19.50
C GLN A 147 8.37 9.52 19.90
N THR A 148 7.58 9.95 18.92
CA THR A 148 6.33 10.70 19.13
C THR A 148 5.12 9.79 19.30
N GLN A 149 4.22 10.15 20.22
CA GLN A 149 3.04 9.36 20.54
C GLN A 149 1.99 9.34 19.39
N ASN A 150 1.94 10.39 18.58
CA ASN A 150 0.91 10.57 17.54
C ASN A 150 1.31 10.07 16.14
N PHE A 151 2.60 9.75 15.94
CA PHE A 151 3.12 9.30 14.65
C PHE A 151 4.03 8.09 14.83
N ALA A 152 3.91 7.14 13.90
CA ALA A 152 4.86 6.06 13.70
C ALA A 152 5.87 6.51 12.63
N GLU A 153 7.14 6.24 12.87
CA GLU A 153 8.19 6.40 11.87
C GLU A 153 8.69 5.00 11.52
N ILE A 154 8.31 4.53 10.34
CA ILE A 154 8.58 3.16 9.90
C ILE A 154 9.60 3.20 8.77
N PRO A 155 10.88 2.91 9.05
CA PRO A 155 11.88 2.70 8.01
C PRO A 155 11.46 1.58 7.06
N CYS A 156 11.54 1.87 5.76
CA CYS A 156 11.27 0.93 4.68
C CYS A 156 12.49 0.85 3.77
N LYS A 157 13.11 -0.33 3.66
CA LYS A 157 14.17 -0.59 2.67
C LYS A 157 13.53 -1.15 1.40
N ILE A 158 13.76 -0.47 0.29
CA ILE A 158 13.18 -0.80 -1.02
C ILE A 158 14.31 -1.30 -1.91
N ASN A 159 14.20 -2.53 -2.40
CA ASN A 159 15.08 -3.08 -3.43
C ASN A 159 14.23 -3.37 -4.66
N TYR A 160 14.69 -2.99 -5.85
CA TYR A 160 13.92 -3.15 -7.08
C TYR A 160 14.80 -3.48 -8.29
N GLU A 161 14.19 -4.11 -9.28
CA GLU A 161 14.75 -4.38 -10.60
C GLU A 161 13.86 -3.68 -11.63
N TYR A 162 14.46 -2.79 -12.42
CA TYR A 162 13.78 -2.06 -13.49
C TYR A 162 14.73 -1.93 -14.69
N ASN A 163 14.23 -2.23 -15.89
CA ASN A 163 15.03 -2.26 -17.12
C ASN A 163 16.32 -3.10 -17.06
N GLY A 164 16.33 -4.16 -16.23
CA GLY A 164 17.48 -5.05 -16.05
C GLY A 164 18.49 -4.60 -14.98
N GLU A 165 18.33 -3.41 -14.42
CA GLU A 165 19.19 -2.88 -13.36
C GLU A 165 18.59 -3.14 -11.99
N LYS A 166 19.43 -3.59 -11.05
CA LYS A 166 19.05 -3.80 -9.65
C LYS A 166 19.55 -2.64 -8.81
N ASN A 167 18.62 -1.97 -8.15
CA ASN A 167 18.89 -0.80 -7.33
C ASN A 167 18.12 -0.91 -6.01
N GLY A 168 18.48 -0.07 -5.04
CA GLY A 168 17.75 0.04 -3.80
C GLY A 168 17.94 1.39 -3.12
N PHE A 169 16.98 1.77 -2.28
CA PHE A 169 17.04 2.95 -1.42
C PHE A 169 16.15 2.74 -0.19
N SER A 170 16.29 3.61 0.81
CA SER A 170 15.48 3.56 2.02
C SER A 170 14.66 4.84 2.18
N ILE A 171 13.46 4.70 2.74
CA ILE A 171 12.62 5.83 3.14
C ILE A 171 12.17 5.66 4.58
N ILE A 172 11.87 6.77 5.25
CA ILE A 172 11.16 6.75 6.53
C ILE A 172 9.70 7.10 6.28
N ALA A 173 8.80 6.13 6.45
CA ALA A 173 7.37 6.35 6.29
C ALA A 173 6.77 6.87 7.61
N THR A 174 6.45 8.16 7.64
CA THR A 174 5.70 8.76 8.76
C THR A 174 4.22 8.46 8.61
N VAL A 175 3.61 7.82 9.60
CA VAL A 175 2.21 7.39 9.58
C VAL A 175 1.50 7.85 10.86
N LYS A 176 0.33 8.48 10.74
CA LYS A 176 -0.45 8.86 11.93
C LYS A 176 -0.93 7.63 12.72
N LYS A 177 -0.72 7.69 14.04
CA LYS A 177 -1.25 6.76 15.04
C LYS A 177 -2.56 7.31 15.59
N ASP A 178 -3.58 6.46 15.59
CA ASP A 178 -4.81 6.65 16.35
C ASP A 178 -4.89 5.54 17.41
N ASP A 179 -5.69 5.74 18.48
CA ASP A 179 -5.82 4.78 19.60
C ASP A 179 -6.23 3.35 19.19
N TYR A 180 -6.76 3.20 17.98
CA TYR A 180 -7.19 1.94 17.39
C TYR A 180 -6.23 1.39 16.31
N SER A 181 -5.06 2.02 16.12
CA SER A 181 -4.10 1.63 15.08
C SER A 181 -3.37 0.35 15.46
N SER A 182 -3.72 -0.75 14.80
CA SER A 182 -2.97 -1.99 14.96
C SER A 182 -1.61 -1.91 14.27
N HIS A 183 -0.64 -2.71 14.72
CA HIS A 183 0.67 -2.82 14.06
C HIS A 183 0.56 -3.16 12.57
N ASP A 184 -0.40 -4.01 12.20
CA ASP A 184 -0.68 -4.38 10.81
C ASP A 184 -1.20 -3.19 9.98
N GLN A 185 -2.08 -2.36 10.55
CA GLN A 185 -2.58 -1.15 9.88
C GLN A 185 -1.46 -0.14 9.63
N LEU A 186 -0.60 0.09 10.63
CA LEU A 186 0.55 1.00 10.48
C LEU A 186 1.53 0.48 9.42
N ARG A 187 1.82 -0.83 9.43
CA ARG A 187 2.65 -1.48 8.42
C ARG A 187 2.05 -1.35 7.03
N GLY A 188 0.75 -1.59 6.87
CA GLY A 188 0.07 -1.46 5.58
C GLY A 188 0.09 -0.03 5.03
N LYS A 189 -0.03 0.98 5.90
CA LYS A 189 0.12 2.40 5.53
C LYS A 189 1.56 2.73 5.14
N ALA A 190 2.56 2.22 5.86
CA ALA A 190 3.97 2.40 5.51
C ALA A 190 4.33 1.72 4.18
N GLU A 191 3.85 0.49 3.95
CA GLU A 191 4.05 -0.23 2.69
C GLU A 191 3.45 0.54 1.49
N ARG A 192 2.25 1.15 1.66
CA ARG A 192 1.67 2.04 0.64
C ARG A 192 2.59 3.22 0.34
N LYS A 193 3.14 3.90 1.36
CA LYS A 193 4.06 5.03 1.18
C LYS A 193 5.37 4.62 0.49
N ALA A 194 5.91 3.44 0.81
CA ALA A 194 7.08 2.88 0.15
C ALA A 194 6.83 2.58 -1.33
N LYS A 195 5.69 1.97 -1.67
CA LYS A 195 5.30 1.73 -3.08
C LYS A 195 5.05 3.03 -3.84
N LYS A 196 4.44 4.02 -3.19
CA LYS A 196 4.32 5.37 -3.73
C LYS A 196 5.71 5.91 -4.08
N ALA A 197 6.61 6.01 -3.11
CA ALA A 197 7.96 6.55 -3.32
C ALA A 197 8.72 5.83 -4.45
N LEU A 198 8.63 4.50 -4.53
CA LEU A 198 9.21 3.74 -5.65
C LEU A 198 8.60 4.12 -7.00
N TYR A 199 7.29 4.24 -7.07
CA TYR A 199 6.60 4.62 -8.30
C TYR A 199 6.96 6.04 -8.74
N GLU A 200 7.00 7.00 -7.82
CA GLU A 200 7.39 8.38 -8.09
C GLU A 200 8.87 8.48 -8.50
N TYR A 201 9.75 7.70 -7.86
CA TYR A 201 11.16 7.63 -8.23
C TYR A 201 11.35 7.15 -9.68
N ILE A 202 10.59 6.12 -10.10
CA ILE A 202 10.70 5.54 -11.45
C ILE A 202 10.05 6.42 -12.52
N THR A 203 8.91 7.05 -12.21
CA THR A 203 8.11 7.78 -13.19
C THR A 203 8.32 9.29 -13.19
N GLY A 204 8.89 9.85 -12.13
CA GLY A 204 9.01 11.30 -11.91
C GLY A 204 7.67 12.01 -11.62
N CYS A 205 6.56 11.28 -11.46
CA CYS A 205 5.24 11.83 -11.19
C CYS A 205 4.94 11.86 -9.68
N ASP A 206 4.47 12.98 -9.11
CA ASP A 206 4.01 13.08 -7.71
C ASP A 206 2.48 13.07 -7.63
N PHE A 207 1.93 12.13 -6.86
CA PHE A 207 0.47 11.95 -6.73
C PHE A 207 -0.14 12.47 -5.42
N GLY A 208 0.58 13.24 -4.61
CA GLY A 208 0.08 13.72 -3.32
C GLY A 208 -0.19 12.59 -2.32
N ASP A 209 -0.39 12.88 -1.03
CA ASP A 209 -0.68 11.85 -0.02
C ASP A 209 -2.10 12.00 0.51
N ALA A 210 -2.75 10.87 0.77
CA ALA A 210 -4.07 10.82 1.40
C ALA A 210 -4.02 11.25 2.89
N ASP A 211 -2.82 11.35 3.45
CA ASP A 211 -2.55 11.76 4.83
C ASP A 211 -1.82 13.12 4.81
N GLU A 212 -2.50 14.18 4.36
CA GLU A 212 -1.93 15.55 4.23
C GLU A 212 -1.38 16.13 5.56
N GLN A 213 -1.65 15.47 6.70
CA GLN A 213 -1.10 15.84 8.01
C GLN A 213 0.21 15.13 8.37
N SER A 214 0.69 14.22 7.53
CA SER A 214 1.96 13.52 7.73
C SER A 214 3.10 14.28 7.04
N SER A 215 4.26 14.37 7.70
CA SER A 215 5.45 14.99 7.12
C SER A 215 5.86 14.26 5.84
N VAL A 216 6.38 15.02 4.86
CA VAL A 216 6.93 14.48 3.62
C VAL A 216 7.96 13.41 3.98
N PRO A 217 7.87 12.19 3.43
CA PRO A 217 8.85 11.15 3.72
C PRO A 217 10.24 11.64 3.31
N ILE A 218 11.18 11.57 4.24
CA ILE A 218 12.59 11.84 3.95
C ILE A 218 13.11 10.64 3.17
N VAL A 219 13.49 10.87 1.91
CA VAL A 219 14.13 9.87 1.07
C VAL A 219 15.63 10.01 1.25
N ASP A 220 16.24 9.08 1.96
CA ASP A 220 17.69 9.01 2.08
C ASP A 220 18.19 8.14 0.92
N ALA A 221 18.36 8.78 -0.24
CA ALA A 221 18.76 8.13 -1.48
C ALA A 221 20.26 7.83 -1.48
N VAL A 222 20.67 6.77 -0.79
CA VAL A 222 21.94 6.11 -1.06
C VAL A 222 21.65 5.00 -2.07
N ALA A 223 21.99 5.23 -3.34
CA ALA A 223 21.98 4.18 -4.35
C ALA A 223 23.05 3.15 -3.97
N GLU A 224 22.63 2.09 -3.29
CA GLU A 224 23.48 0.93 -3.06
C GLU A 224 23.41 0.05 -4.31
N GLU A 225 24.46 0.05 -5.14
CA GLU A 225 24.65 -0.98 -6.16
C GLU A 225 24.72 -2.34 -5.45
N ILE A 226 23.70 -3.17 -5.65
CA ILE A 226 23.67 -4.52 -5.08
C ILE A 226 24.63 -5.37 -5.92
N LYS A 227 25.86 -5.55 -5.42
CA LYS A 227 26.86 -6.45 -6.04
C LYS A 227 26.29 -7.86 -6.16
N GLU A 228 26.43 -8.47 -7.35
CA GLU A 228 25.86 -9.78 -7.71
C GLU A 228 26.34 -10.95 -6.82
N GLU A 229 27.40 -10.75 -6.03
CA GLU A 229 28.05 -11.79 -5.22
C GLU A 229 27.22 -12.26 -4.00
N ALA A 230 26.12 -11.59 -3.65
CA ALA A 230 25.29 -11.95 -2.48
C ALA A 230 24.32 -13.14 -2.70
N ASN A 231 24.19 -13.66 -3.93
CA ASN A 231 23.31 -14.80 -4.24
C ASN A 231 24.04 -16.15 -4.42
N ALA A 232 25.32 -16.24 -4.03
CA ALA A 232 26.09 -17.50 -4.09
C ALA A 232 25.92 -18.39 -2.83
N ALA A 233 24.75 -18.37 -2.19
CA ALA A 233 24.42 -19.33 -1.12
C ALA A 233 23.60 -20.48 -1.69
N PRO A 234 23.87 -21.74 -1.29
CA PRO A 234 23.21 -22.90 -1.89
C PRO A 234 21.71 -22.88 -1.65
N THR A 235 20.99 -23.13 -2.74
CA THR A 235 19.55 -23.30 -2.83
C THR A 235 19.04 -24.20 -1.70
N ILE A 236 18.05 -23.72 -0.96
CA ILE A 236 17.26 -24.56 -0.06
C ILE A 236 16.51 -25.57 -0.94
N GLY A 237 16.90 -26.84 -0.86
CA GLY A 237 16.15 -27.97 -1.40
C GLY A 237 16.93 -28.82 -2.40
N VAL A 238 17.22 -30.05 -1.95
CA VAL A 238 17.74 -31.22 -2.69
C VAL A 238 19.27 -31.32 -2.80
N ILE A 239 19.83 -32.21 -1.98
CA ILE A 239 21.12 -32.87 -2.22
C ILE A 239 20.84 -34.38 -2.31
N ASP A 240 21.20 -34.97 -3.45
CA ASP A 240 21.34 -36.41 -3.73
C ASP A 240 20.26 -37.38 -3.21
N GLY A 241 19.04 -37.26 -3.75
CA GLY A 241 18.21 -38.43 -4.03
C GLY A 241 17.66 -39.24 -2.85
N GLN A 242 17.63 -38.71 -1.61
CA GLN A 242 16.87 -39.32 -0.52
C GLN A 242 15.94 -38.33 0.20
N PRO A 243 14.73 -38.76 0.62
CA PRO A 243 13.76 -37.88 1.27
C PRO A 243 14.21 -37.52 2.69
N ILE A 244 14.16 -36.24 3.03
CA ILE A 244 14.39 -35.75 4.39
C ILE A 244 13.20 -36.17 5.26
N GLN A 245 13.40 -37.14 6.15
CA GLN A 245 12.45 -37.49 7.21
C GLN A 245 12.51 -36.43 8.31
N ALA A 246 11.34 -35.94 8.74
CA ALA A 246 11.21 -35.06 9.89
C ALA A 246 11.61 -35.80 11.18
N GLN A 247 12.66 -35.35 11.86
CA GLN A 247 12.98 -35.79 13.22
C GLN A 247 12.41 -34.81 14.24
N GLN A 248 11.36 -35.26 14.93
CA GLN A 248 10.99 -34.76 16.26
C GLN A 248 12.08 -35.15 17.27
N GLY A 249 12.37 -34.24 18.21
CA GLY A 249 13.61 -34.25 18.98
C GLY A 249 13.71 -35.26 20.13
N GLN A 250 14.86 -35.23 20.82
CA GLN A 250 15.03 -35.77 22.17
C GLN A 250 16.26 -35.19 22.89
N THR A 251 16.01 -34.94 24.17
CA THR A 251 16.85 -34.54 25.32
C THR A 251 17.82 -35.62 25.83
N ALA A 252 18.93 -35.20 26.49
CA ALA A 252 19.61 -35.85 27.63
C ALA A 252 20.59 -34.82 28.27
N GLN A 253 20.43 -34.26 29.49
CA GLN A 253 20.65 -34.76 30.88
C GLN A 253 22.05 -35.38 31.12
N SER A 254 22.84 -35.15 32.19
CA SER A 254 22.63 -34.63 33.58
C SER A 254 23.99 -34.52 34.36
N GLU A 255 24.29 -33.45 35.13
CA GLU A 255 24.41 -33.35 36.63
C GLU A 255 25.82 -33.60 37.28
N PRO A 256 26.10 -33.30 38.59
CA PRO A 256 25.75 -32.14 39.45
C PRO A 256 26.91 -31.65 40.39
N ALA A 257 26.79 -30.48 41.07
CA ALA A 257 27.46 -30.20 42.36
C ALA A 257 26.85 -28.99 43.12
N ASN A 258 26.90 -29.09 44.45
CA ASN A 258 26.01 -28.52 45.49
C ASN A 258 26.19 -27.03 45.90
N PRO A 259 25.24 -26.47 46.70
CA PRO A 259 25.11 -25.03 47.00
C PRO A 259 25.84 -24.60 48.28
N PRO A 260 26.14 -23.29 48.48
CA PRO A 260 26.56 -22.79 49.80
C PRO A 260 25.36 -22.38 50.68
N GLN A 261 25.28 -23.01 51.85
CA GLN A 261 24.43 -22.62 52.98
C GLN A 261 24.95 -21.37 53.72
N ALA A 262 24.02 -20.75 54.46
CA ALA A 262 24.18 -19.55 55.27
C ALA A 262 25.26 -19.64 56.37
N ARG A 263 25.81 -18.47 56.75
CA ARG A 263 26.52 -18.27 58.02
C ARG A 263 25.88 -17.10 58.77
N GLU A 264 25.30 -17.40 59.93
CA GLU A 264 24.77 -16.42 60.88
C GLU A 264 25.88 -15.63 61.58
N GLY A 265 25.58 -14.36 61.88
CA GLY A 265 25.89 -13.72 63.17
C GLY A 265 27.16 -12.87 63.28
N ARG A 266 27.01 -11.53 63.27
CA ARG A 266 27.15 -10.66 64.48
C ARG A 266 27.18 -9.15 64.14
N GLY A 267 26.24 -8.42 64.75
CA GLY A 267 26.32 -7.01 65.17
C GLY A 267 26.37 -5.94 64.08
N SER A 268 25.92 -4.70 64.26
CA SER A 268 25.14 -4.02 65.28
C SER A 268 24.89 -2.60 64.73
N ASN A 269 23.77 -2.00 65.13
CA ASN A 269 23.49 -0.57 65.19
C ASN A 269 23.18 0.25 63.91
N ASN A 270 21.92 0.68 63.91
CA ASN A 270 21.44 2.07 63.94
C ASN A 270 20.95 2.76 62.65
N ALA A 271 19.68 3.16 62.78
CA ALA A 271 19.11 4.47 62.44
C ALA A 271 18.64 4.73 60.98
N LYS A 272 17.30 4.74 60.83
CA LYS A 272 16.58 5.74 60.01
C LYS A 272 16.85 7.15 60.56
N PRO A 273 16.74 8.25 59.78
CA PRO A 273 15.43 8.87 59.44
C PRO A 273 15.25 9.12 57.92
N LEU A 274 14.02 9.09 57.39
CA LEU A 274 13.14 10.24 57.08
C LEU A 274 13.85 11.38 56.31
N PHE A 275 13.48 11.59 55.04
CA PHE A 275 12.42 12.53 54.61
C PHE A 275 11.86 12.07 53.25
#